data_AF-A0A1B9NWL4-F1
#
_entry.id   AF-A0A1B9NWL4-F1
#
_cell.length_a   1.000
_cell.length_b   1.000
_cell.length_c   1.000
_cell.angle_alpha   90.00
_cell.angle_beta   90.00
_cell.angle_gamma   90.00
#
_symmetry.space_group_name_H-M   'P 1'
#
loop_
_entity.id
_entity.type
_entity.pdbx_description
1 polymer ?
#
loop_
_entity_poly.entity_id
_entity_poly.type
_entity_poly.pdbx_seq_one_letter_code
_entity_poly.pdbx_strand_id
1 'polypeptide(L)'
;MRQSKSLIRQSHFLGTKIRNLRKRNHLTMEDLSTRCVRVDPENSPSVSYLSMIERGKRVPSADMLEVIATVFQKESSWFLDNEPEAQAITPDKGRKGGISGMVLEPSFLFSSDILQIAIPEMLNQTGVTGRQFAHLLIRAHQENNQNHFPDLERAAEEVGLKQLPLSVEQMMDMAAFHGLTLKWVQETPTSVVDEFGVNGKELLTSFFEPPCTVYLNEILKQYPTRLKYDLAVYIGHCVLHNKEGLKSSLSVGSHRVFDNEVHHTDSALNAQDILHAWRDFESSFFAGALLCPRVPFRQLLDRHGYEIEAHKIAGVSPSVAMRRMTVVSPYPHWHYFDAYAPGKLKAVYRGNGIPLPWGNMTQVNDPCHHWAVFRRLSESKAGSSAQISILNVDNEPRIYCCESVNMTDPAGNDRVLCAGIDLNPAIEAQGKDAVSLARDLQKLCVKNGGESPISKNIKRELISVAKILNINWIERGLETDARVICSRGAVCPRKPSCYSECKE
;
A
#
# COMPACT_ATOMS: atom_id res chain seq x y z
N MET A 1 30.35 27.12 29.67
CA MET A 1 29.53 26.00 30.20
C MET A 1 28.01 26.24 30.26
N ARG A 2 27.49 27.49 30.27
CA ARG A 2 26.02 27.76 30.21
C ARG A 2 25.42 27.61 28.80
N GLN A 3 26.14 28.01 27.73
CA GLN A 3 25.66 27.91 26.34
C GLN A 3 25.51 26.46 25.84
N SER A 4 26.40 25.54 26.21
CA SER A 4 26.30 24.13 25.77
C SER A 4 25.07 23.42 26.32
N LYS A 5 24.64 23.72 27.57
CA LYS A 5 23.38 23.20 28.15
C LYS A 5 22.14 23.79 27.48
N SER A 6 22.22 25.03 26.96
CA SER A 6 21.15 25.68 26.19
C SER A 6 21.01 25.07 24.80
N LEU A 7 22.13 24.84 24.11
CA LEU A 7 22.17 24.21 22.78
C LEU A 7 21.53 22.81 22.80
N ILE A 8 21.84 21.99 23.81
CA ILE A 8 21.24 20.64 23.95
C ILE A 8 19.70 20.73 24.02
N ARG A 9 19.15 21.69 24.77
CA ARG A 9 17.69 21.88 24.93
C ARG A 9 16.99 22.51 23.73
N GLN A 10 17.75 23.13 22.84
CA GLN A 10 17.24 23.84 21.66
C GLN A 10 17.60 23.13 20.34
N SER A 11 18.09 21.89 20.41
CA SER A 11 18.64 21.16 19.26
C SER A 11 17.76 20.01 18.79
N HIS A 12 16.49 19.96 19.22
CA HIS A 12 15.61 18.84 18.92
C HIS A 12 15.42 18.65 17.41
N PHE A 13 15.29 19.74 16.64
CA PHE A 13 15.18 19.64 15.18
C PHE A 13 16.51 19.76 14.43
N LEU A 14 17.64 19.96 15.12
CA LEU A 14 18.93 20.31 14.50
C LEU A 14 19.41 19.23 13.53
N GLY A 15 19.41 17.96 13.97
CA GLY A 15 19.81 16.83 13.13
C GLY A 15 18.92 16.69 11.88
N THR A 16 17.61 16.81 12.06
CA THR A 16 16.63 16.75 10.97
C THR A 16 16.80 17.89 9.97
N LYS A 17 16.98 19.14 10.44
CA LYS A 17 17.20 20.33 9.60
C LYS A 17 18.47 20.18 8.74
N ILE A 18 19.58 19.73 9.33
CA ILE A 18 20.84 19.46 8.61
C ILE A 18 20.63 18.38 7.54
N ARG A 19 20.00 17.26 7.91
CA ARG A 19 19.73 16.13 7.00
C ARG A 19 18.88 16.55 5.81
N ASN A 20 17.82 17.31 6.04
CA ASN A 20 16.90 17.77 4.99
C ASN A 20 17.58 18.77 4.05
N LEU A 21 18.33 19.74 4.59
CA LEU A 21 19.11 20.67 3.75
C LEU A 21 20.15 19.93 2.89
N ARG A 22 20.85 18.95 3.47
CA ARG A 22 21.84 18.15 2.74
C ARG A 22 21.20 17.39 1.58
N LYS A 23 20.08 16.69 1.84
CA LYS A 23 19.35 15.93 0.81
C LYS A 23 18.79 16.81 -0.31
N ARG A 24 18.20 17.96 0.03
CA ARG A 24 17.65 18.92 -0.93
C ARG A 24 18.69 19.49 -1.89
N ASN A 25 19.91 19.67 -1.39
CA ASN A 25 21.03 20.15 -2.19
C ASN A 25 21.81 18.99 -2.85
N HIS A 26 21.27 17.77 -2.84
CA HIS A 26 21.88 16.57 -3.44
C HIS A 26 23.30 16.27 -2.96
N LEU A 27 23.60 16.55 -1.69
CA LEU A 27 24.93 16.32 -1.10
C LEU A 27 25.00 14.96 -0.40
N THR A 28 26.08 14.22 -0.62
CA THR A 28 26.43 13.09 0.24
C THR A 28 26.96 13.60 1.59
N MET A 29 27.06 12.71 2.60
CA MET A 29 27.69 13.11 3.87
C MET A 29 29.18 13.46 3.69
N GLU A 30 29.84 12.81 2.74
CA GLU A 30 31.23 13.08 2.37
C GLU A 30 31.37 14.46 1.71
N ASP A 31 30.46 14.83 0.81
CA ASP A 31 30.43 16.17 0.21
C ASP A 31 30.27 17.26 1.26
N LEU A 32 29.35 17.05 2.22
CA LEU A 32 29.12 18.01 3.30
C LEU A 32 30.37 18.14 4.20
N SER A 33 30.95 17.02 4.64
CA SER A 33 32.17 17.02 5.46
C SER A 33 33.32 17.73 4.75
N THR A 34 33.53 17.44 3.46
CA THR A 34 34.57 18.08 2.64
C THR A 34 34.36 19.60 2.53
N ARG A 35 33.12 20.05 2.38
CA ARG A 35 32.79 21.48 2.36
C ARG A 35 33.05 22.15 3.72
N CYS A 36 32.72 21.48 4.82
CA CYS A 36 33.04 21.98 6.16
C CYS A 36 34.55 22.10 6.39
N VAL A 37 35.36 21.13 5.93
CA VAL A 37 36.83 21.20 6.02
C VAL A 37 37.40 22.42 5.29
N ARG A 38 36.78 22.84 4.17
CA ARG A 38 37.21 24.04 3.43
C ARG A 38 36.89 25.35 4.15
N VAL A 39 35.90 25.36 5.04
CA VAL A 39 35.50 26.53 5.83
C VAL A 39 36.40 26.64 7.06
N ASP A 40 36.47 25.55 7.84
CA ASP A 40 37.32 25.46 9.03
C ASP A 40 37.73 24.00 9.26
N PRO A 41 39.01 23.65 9.02
CA PRO A 41 39.52 22.31 9.25
C PRO A 41 39.44 21.83 10.71
N GLU A 42 39.57 22.72 11.70
CA GLU A 42 39.64 22.35 13.11
C GLU A 42 38.26 21.99 13.67
N ASN A 43 37.23 22.73 13.25
CA ASN A 43 35.85 22.55 13.70
C ASN A 43 34.98 21.72 12.74
N SER A 44 35.57 21.15 11.68
CA SER A 44 34.83 20.36 10.69
C SER A 44 34.38 18.99 11.26
N PRO A 45 33.10 18.61 11.09
CA PRO A 45 32.62 17.31 11.49
C PRO A 45 33.07 16.21 10.50
N SER A 46 33.55 15.08 11.02
CA SER A 46 33.79 13.89 10.23
C SER A 46 32.47 13.28 9.72
N VAL A 47 32.54 12.43 8.68
CA VAL A 47 31.36 11.73 8.12
C VAL A 47 30.61 10.93 9.19
N SER A 48 31.32 10.25 10.08
CA SER A 48 30.71 9.49 11.18
C SER A 48 30.06 10.41 12.22
N TYR A 49 30.64 11.57 12.48
CA TYR A 49 30.09 12.56 13.40
C TYR A 49 28.83 13.23 12.83
N LEU A 50 28.85 13.63 11.55
CA LEU A 50 27.67 14.11 10.81
C LEU A 50 26.52 13.09 10.87
N SER A 51 26.83 11.81 10.66
CA SER A 51 25.83 10.73 10.78
C SER A 51 25.22 10.63 12.17
N MET A 52 25.99 10.91 13.24
CA MET A 52 25.46 10.93 14.60
C MET A 52 24.62 12.18 14.87
N ILE A 53 25.00 13.34 14.33
CA ILE A 53 24.23 14.59 14.42
C ILE A 53 22.88 14.44 13.70
N GLU A 54 22.87 13.96 12.46
CA GLU A 54 21.64 13.78 11.65
C GLU A 54 20.65 12.77 12.25
N ARG A 55 21.11 11.89 13.14
CA ARG A 55 20.28 10.91 13.86
C ARG A 55 19.87 11.40 15.25
N GLY A 56 20.20 12.63 15.63
CA GLY A 56 19.93 13.18 16.96
C GLY A 56 20.72 12.49 18.08
N LYS A 57 21.77 11.71 17.76
CA LYS A 57 22.59 11.00 18.76
C LYS A 57 23.66 11.89 19.39
N ARG A 58 24.07 12.95 18.70
CA ARG A 58 25.05 13.93 19.17
C ARG A 58 24.64 15.34 18.79
N VAL A 59 24.98 16.29 19.64
CA VAL A 59 24.81 17.73 19.39
C VAL A 59 26.21 18.29 19.04
N PRO A 60 26.36 19.06 17.95
CA PRO A 60 27.64 19.70 17.63
C PRO A 60 28.02 20.77 18.66
N SER A 61 29.30 21.13 18.72
CA SER A 61 29.74 22.35 19.41
C SER A 61 29.18 23.59 18.70
N ALA A 62 29.21 24.74 19.37
CA ALA A 62 28.77 26.00 18.76
C ALA A 62 29.59 26.32 17.50
N ASP A 63 30.91 26.17 17.59
CA ASP A 63 31.84 26.44 16.49
C ASP A 63 31.60 25.48 15.31
N MET A 64 31.38 24.20 15.59
CA MET A 64 31.04 23.22 14.55
C MET A 64 29.68 23.50 13.89
N LEU A 65 28.69 23.95 14.67
CA LEU A 65 27.40 24.35 14.12
C LEU A 65 27.54 25.56 13.21
N GLU A 66 28.39 26.53 13.58
CA GLU A 66 28.68 27.71 12.77
C GLU A 66 29.34 27.36 11.44
N VAL A 67 30.25 26.37 11.41
CA VAL A 67 30.81 25.83 10.18
C VAL A 67 29.72 25.23 9.27
N ILE A 68 28.84 24.39 9.82
CA ILE A 68 27.73 23.79 9.08
C ILE A 68 26.78 24.89 8.56
N ALA A 69 26.49 25.89 9.40
CA ALA A 69 25.61 27.00 9.08
C ALA A 69 26.19 27.85 7.93
N THR A 70 27.50 28.09 7.94
CA THR A 70 28.23 28.79 6.88
C THR A 70 28.13 28.05 5.54
N VAL A 71 28.31 26.72 5.54
CA VAL A 71 28.18 25.90 4.30
C VAL A 71 26.78 26.00 3.70
N PHE A 72 25.74 26.08 4.54
CA PHE A 72 24.35 26.20 4.09
C PHE A 72 23.86 27.65 3.94
N GLN A 73 24.71 28.65 4.21
CA GLN A 73 24.35 30.07 4.22
C GLN A 73 23.12 30.36 5.10
N LYS A 74 23.15 29.84 6.33
CA LYS A 74 22.12 30.03 7.36
C LYS A 74 22.75 30.55 8.64
N GLU A 75 21.94 31.19 9.48
CA GLU A 75 22.32 31.54 10.85
C GLU A 75 22.32 30.28 11.74
N SER A 76 23.26 30.16 12.68
CA SER A 76 23.32 29.03 13.62
C SER A 76 22.02 28.87 14.42
N SER A 77 21.35 29.99 14.73
CA SER A 77 20.05 30.03 15.41
C SER A 77 18.90 29.41 14.60
N TRP A 78 19.02 29.34 13.27
CA TRP A 78 18.02 28.71 12.40
C TRP A 78 17.94 27.19 12.60
N PHE A 79 19.07 26.55 12.95
CA PHE A 79 19.12 25.11 13.24
C PHE A 79 18.53 24.76 14.62
N LEU A 80 18.33 25.76 15.47
CA LEU A 80 17.75 25.60 16.80
C LEU A 80 16.22 25.71 16.74
N ASP A 81 15.54 25.43 17.86
CA ASP A 81 14.08 25.20 17.98
C ASP A 81 13.17 26.43 17.76
N ASN A 82 13.61 27.46 17.01
CA ASN A 82 12.71 28.50 16.52
C ASN A 82 11.76 27.92 15.46
N GLU A 83 10.47 28.30 15.51
CA GLU A 83 9.35 27.70 14.80
C GLU A 83 9.74 27.18 13.40
N PRO A 84 9.80 25.85 13.20
CA PRO A 84 10.27 25.30 11.95
C PRO A 84 9.21 25.48 10.86
N GLU A 85 9.63 25.99 9.70
CA GLU A 85 8.84 25.85 8.48
C GLU A 85 8.57 24.36 8.23
N ALA A 86 7.31 23.96 8.04
CA ALA A 86 6.92 22.55 7.89
C ALA A 86 7.70 21.81 6.80
N GLN A 87 8.07 22.52 5.74
CA GLN A 87 8.94 22.00 4.71
C GLN A 87 10.32 21.63 5.28
N ALA A 88 10.96 22.45 6.12
CA ALA A 88 12.33 22.19 6.62
C ALA A 88 12.46 20.94 7.51
N ILE A 89 11.37 20.48 8.13
CA ILE A 89 11.37 19.31 9.02
C ILE A 89 10.82 18.05 8.34
N THR A 90 9.83 18.14 7.45
CA THR A 90 9.22 16.96 6.82
C THR A 90 10.28 16.09 6.11
N PRO A 91 10.40 14.78 6.43
CA PRO A 91 11.46 13.96 5.89
C PRO A 91 11.24 13.76 4.39
N ASP A 92 12.24 14.12 3.58
CA ASP A 92 12.25 13.72 2.17
C ASP A 92 12.52 12.20 2.10
N LYS A 93 11.42 11.43 2.05
CA LYS A 93 11.43 9.98 1.83
C LYS A 93 11.81 9.62 0.39
N GLY A 94 12.07 10.59 -0.47
CA GLY A 94 12.26 10.39 -1.90
C GLY A 94 11.00 9.85 -2.55
N ARG A 95 11.12 9.37 -3.79
CA ARG A 95 10.04 8.75 -4.58
C ARG A 95 9.55 7.38 -4.05
N LYS A 96 9.99 6.94 -2.87
CA LYS A 96 9.67 5.62 -2.31
C LYS A 96 8.59 5.72 -1.23
N GLY A 97 7.42 5.18 -1.53
CA GLY A 97 6.34 4.98 -0.56
C GLY A 97 5.31 6.10 -0.54
N GLY A 98 4.04 5.71 -0.57
CA GLY A 98 2.90 6.57 -0.81
C GLY A 98 2.40 7.43 0.37
N ILE A 99 3.06 7.41 1.53
CA ILE A 99 2.64 8.21 2.69
C ILE A 99 3.79 9.07 3.19
N SER A 100 3.57 10.38 3.20
CA SER A 100 4.42 11.34 3.90
C SER A 100 4.55 10.90 5.36
N GLY A 101 5.77 10.64 5.82
CA GLY A 101 6.00 10.29 7.22
C GLY A 101 6.04 11.53 8.08
N MET A 102 5.68 11.39 9.35
CA MET A 102 5.98 12.40 10.35
C MET A 102 7.45 12.34 10.75
N VAL A 103 8.01 13.48 11.12
CA VAL A 103 9.33 13.56 11.77
C VAL A 103 9.18 13.10 13.21
N LEU A 104 10.01 12.14 13.60
CA LEU A 104 10.03 11.62 14.96
C LEU A 104 10.99 12.45 15.82
N GLU A 105 10.58 13.67 16.17
CA GLU A 105 11.35 14.56 17.06
C GLU A 105 10.50 15.05 18.25
N PRO A 106 11.09 15.21 19.45
CA PRO A 106 12.47 14.86 19.80
C PRO A 106 12.76 13.35 19.72
N SER A 107 13.87 12.97 19.09
CA SER A 107 14.20 11.56 18.78
C SER A 107 14.17 10.62 19.99
N PHE A 108 14.45 11.13 21.20
CA PHE A 108 14.45 10.34 22.42
C PHE A 108 13.06 9.80 22.79
N LEU A 109 11.96 10.51 22.47
CA LEU A 109 10.58 10.07 22.69
C LEU A 109 10.19 8.89 21.77
N PHE A 110 10.91 8.73 20.66
CA PHE A 110 10.70 7.69 19.67
C PHE A 110 11.77 6.60 19.74
N SER A 111 12.43 6.46 20.89
CA SER A 111 13.32 5.34 21.17
C SER A 111 12.56 4.00 21.17
N SER A 112 13.25 2.90 20.89
CA SER A 112 12.67 1.56 20.91
C SER A 112 11.94 1.28 22.23
N ASP A 113 12.53 1.70 23.33
CA ASP A 113 12.06 1.36 24.67
C ASP A 113 10.76 2.12 24.99
N ILE A 114 10.67 3.40 24.60
CA ILE A 114 9.43 4.18 24.79
C ILE A 114 8.34 3.68 23.83
N LEU A 115 8.66 3.40 22.57
CA LEU A 115 7.68 2.91 21.60
C LEU A 115 7.14 1.52 21.97
N GLN A 116 7.96 0.63 22.52
CA GLN A 116 7.53 -0.68 23.01
C GLN A 116 6.50 -0.58 24.16
N ILE A 117 6.49 0.53 24.91
CA ILE A 117 5.54 0.79 26.00
C ILE A 117 4.32 1.59 25.49
N ALA A 118 4.57 2.63 24.69
CA ALA A 118 3.52 3.56 24.25
C ALA A 118 2.60 2.96 23.17
N ILE A 119 3.11 2.09 22.30
CA ILE A 119 2.31 1.47 21.24
C ILE A 119 1.20 0.59 21.83
N PRO A 120 1.48 -0.41 22.70
CA PRO A 120 0.41 -1.22 23.31
C PRO A 120 -0.66 -0.39 24.02
N GLU A 121 -0.24 0.65 24.75
CA GLU A 121 -1.17 1.57 25.44
C GLU A 121 -2.06 2.33 24.44
N MET A 122 -1.48 2.89 23.39
CA MET A 122 -2.23 3.58 22.33
C MET A 122 -3.25 2.63 21.66
N LEU A 123 -2.87 1.38 21.39
CA LEU A 123 -3.76 0.40 20.75
C LEU A 123 -4.92 0.01 21.68
N ASN A 124 -4.65 -0.17 22.97
CA ASN A 124 -5.68 -0.42 23.97
C ASN A 124 -6.66 0.77 24.10
N GLN A 125 -6.15 2.00 24.13
CA GLN A 125 -6.99 3.22 24.17
C GLN A 125 -7.84 3.43 22.91
N THR A 126 -7.34 3.00 21.76
CA THR A 126 -8.03 3.14 20.46
C THR A 126 -8.88 1.93 20.08
N GLY A 127 -8.87 0.86 20.89
CA GLY A 127 -9.57 -0.39 20.59
C GLY A 127 -9.00 -1.15 19.38
N VAL A 128 -7.74 -0.88 19.02
CA VAL A 128 -7.06 -1.54 17.90
C VAL A 128 -6.52 -2.88 18.36
N THR A 129 -6.85 -3.97 17.64
CA THR A 129 -6.30 -5.29 17.95
C THR A 129 -4.84 -5.44 17.47
N GLY A 130 -4.06 -6.31 18.12
CA GLY A 130 -2.68 -6.61 17.72
C GLY A 130 -2.55 -7.05 16.25
N ARG A 131 -3.55 -7.79 15.74
CA ARG A 131 -3.61 -8.22 14.34
C ARG A 131 -3.93 -7.09 13.36
N GLN A 132 -4.85 -6.19 13.71
CA GLN A 132 -5.12 -4.98 12.90
C GLN A 132 -3.85 -4.11 12.81
N PHE A 133 -3.12 -3.98 13.92
CA PHE A 133 -1.84 -3.29 13.95
C PHE A 133 -0.78 -4.00 13.09
N ALA A 134 -0.69 -5.34 13.16
CA ALA A 134 0.21 -6.12 12.31
C ALA A 134 -0.05 -5.88 10.81
N HIS A 135 -1.31 -5.88 10.38
CA HIS A 135 -1.66 -5.57 8.99
C HIS A 135 -1.32 -4.13 8.59
N LEU A 136 -1.40 -3.17 9.51
CA LEU A 136 -0.95 -1.79 9.27
C LEU A 136 0.56 -1.74 9.06
N LEU A 137 1.34 -2.45 9.89
CA LEU A 137 2.79 -2.57 9.75
C LEU A 137 3.19 -3.23 8.42
N ILE A 138 2.55 -4.35 8.07
CA ILE A 138 2.78 -5.05 6.80
C ILE A 138 2.49 -4.12 5.63
N ARG A 139 1.37 -3.40 5.65
CA ARG A 139 1.03 -2.44 4.59
C ARG A 139 2.06 -1.33 4.47
N ALA A 140 2.49 -0.74 5.58
CA ALA A 140 3.54 0.27 5.59
C ALA A 140 4.87 -0.29 5.02
N HIS A 141 5.19 -1.54 5.35
CA HIS A 141 6.37 -2.24 4.84
C HIS A 141 6.27 -2.51 3.32
N GLN A 142 5.11 -2.97 2.84
CA GLN A 142 4.82 -3.15 1.42
C GLN A 142 4.94 -1.85 0.62
N GLU A 143 4.36 -0.76 1.12
CA GLU A 143 4.41 0.55 0.48
C GLU A 143 5.85 1.11 0.46
N ASN A 144 6.60 0.95 1.55
CA ASN A 144 8.01 1.36 1.63
C ASN A 144 8.91 0.62 0.63
N ASN A 145 8.64 -0.68 0.41
CA ASN A 145 9.37 -1.51 -0.54
C ASN A 145 8.78 -1.50 -1.95
N GLN A 146 7.72 -0.74 -2.23
CA GLN A 146 7.01 -0.75 -3.52
C GLN A 146 6.60 -2.17 -3.97
N ASN A 147 6.16 -3.00 -3.00
CA ASN A 147 5.88 -4.42 -3.20
C ASN A 147 7.04 -5.26 -3.77
N HIS A 148 8.28 -4.78 -3.73
CA HIS A 148 9.42 -5.50 -4.28
C HIS A 148 10.08 -6.41 -3.22
N PHE A 149 9.89 -7.72 -3.35
CA PHE A 149 10.43 -8.75 -2.46
C PHE A 149 11.21 -9.82 -3.26
N PRO A 150 12.45 -9.53 -3.70
CA PRO A 150 13.17 -10.37 -4.65
C PRO A 150 13.47 -11.79 -4.14
N ASP A 151 13.61 -11.98 -2.82
CA ASP A 151 13.88 -13.30 -2.26
C ASP A 151 12.64 -14.20 -2.28
N LEU A 152 11.45 -13.64 -2.00
CA LEU A 152 10.17 -14.37 -2.13
C LEU A 152 9.87 -14.69 -3.60
N GLU A 153 10.16 -13.75 -4.51
CA GLU A 153 10.07 -13.97 -5.96
C GLU A 153 10.96 -15.13 -6.40
N ARG A 154 12.23 -15.11 -5.98
CA ARG A 154 13.21 -16.14 -6.33
C ARG A 154 12.76 -17.52 -5.82
N ALA A 155 12.34 -17.61 -4.56
CA ALA A 155 11.85 -18.86 -3.98
C ALA A 155 10.64 -19.42 -4.76
N ALA A 156 9.69 -18.57 -5.13
CA ALA A 156 8.53 -18.98 -5.92
C ALA A 156 8.90 -19.41 -7.35
N GLU A 157 9.86 -18.72 -7.98
CA GLU A 157 10.34 -19.05 -9.33
C GLU A 157 11.18 -20.34 -9.35
N GLU A 158 11.92 -20.65 -8.29
CA GLU A 158 12.66 -21.91 -8.13
C GLU A 158 11.71 -23.09 -7.97
N VAL A 159 10.62 -22.92 -7.24
CA VAL A 159 9.59 -23.95 -7.04
C VAL A 159 8.73 -24.14 -8.28
N GLY A 160 8.24 -23.04 -8.87
CA GLY A 160 7.36 -23.06 -10.04
C GLY A 160 8.06 -23.17 -11.39
N LEU A 161 9.39 -23.11 -11.41
CA LEU A 161 10.22 -23.11 -12.63
C LEU A 161 9.76 -22.08 -13.68
N LYS A 162 9.24 -20.94 -13.22
CA LYS A 162 8.68 -19.86 -14.04
C LYS A 162 7.59 -20.33 -15.02
N GLN A 163 6.85 -21.38 -14.70
CA GLN A 163 5.77 -21.87 -15.54
C GLN A 163 4.52 -20.99 -15.42
N LEU A 164 3.86 -20.74 -16.55
CA LEU A 164 2.60 -20.01 -16.65
C LEU A 164 1.88 -20.44 -17.94
N PRO A 165 0.61 -20.91 -17.88
CA PRO A 165 -0.18 -21.18 -16.67
C PRO A 165 0.19 -22.50 -15.98
N LEU A 166 -0.12 -22.61 -14.69
CA LEU A 166 -0.08 -23.86 -13.92
C LEU A 166 -1.48 -24.50 -13.84
N SER A 167 -1.59 -25.80 -14.09
CA SER A 167 -2.82 -26.58 -13.93
C SER A 167 -3.08 -26.94 -12.45
N VAL A 168 -4.28 -27.44 -12.12
CA VAL A 168 -4.59 -27.89 -10.76
C VAL A 168 -3.76 -29.13 -10.40
N GLU A 169 -3.62 -30.04 -11.35
CA GLU A 169 -2.85 -31.28 -11.21
C GLU A 169 -1.38 -30.96 -10.91
N GLN A 170 -0.77 -30.04 -11.69
CA GLN A 170 0.60 -29.59 -11.44
C GLN A 170 0.76 -28.97 -10.03
N MET A 171 -0.24 -28.22 -9.55
CA MET A 171 -0.22 -27.65 -8.20
C MET A 171 -0.34 -28.73 -7.11
N MET A 172 -1.14 -29.77 -7.33
CA MET A 172 -1.27 -30.89 -6.40
C MET A 172 0.01 -31.74 -6.37
N ASP A 173 0.61 -32.00 -7.53
CA ASP A 173 1.89 -32.71 -7.65
C ASP A 173 3.01 -31.94 -6.95
N MET A 174 3.05 -30.62 -7.11
CA MET A 174 4.00 -29.74 -6.43
C MET A 174 3.79 -29.74 -4.91
N ALA A 175 2.55 -29.68 -4.44
CA ALA A 175 2.24 -29.82 -3.02
C ALA A 175 2.75 -31.16 -2.46
N ALA A 176 2.47 -32.26 -3.16
CA ALA A 176 2.95 -33.59 -2.78
C ALA A 176 4.48 -33.71 -2.81
N PHE A 177 5.15 -33.12 -3.80
CA PHE A 177 6.61 -33.06 -3.89
C PHE A 177 7.23 -32.33 -2.70
N HIS A 178 6.61 -31.24 -2.24
CA HIS A 178 7.00 -30.56 -1.01
C HIS A 178 6.52 -31.27 0.27
N GLY A 179 5.99 -32.49 0.15
CA GLY A 179 5.60 -33.37 1.24
C GLY A 179 4.36 -32.88 1.99
N LEU A 180 3.41 -32.28 1.30
CA LEU A 180 2.05 -32.01 1.79
C LEU A 180 1.14 -33.20 1.48
N THR A 181 0.29 -33.56 2.45
CA THR A 181 -0.77 -34.57 2.28
C THR A 181 -2.10 -33.87 2.14
N LEU A 182 -2.77 -34.01 0.99
CA LEU A 182 -4.05 -33.36 0.72
C LEU A 182 -5.22 -34.26 1.12
N LYS A 183 -6.17 -33.74 1.91
CA LYS A 183 -7.42 -34.42 2.29
C LYS A 183 -8.63 -33.55 1.93
N TRP A 184 -9.71 -34.17 1.48
CA TRP A 184 -10.95 -33.47 1.15
C TRP A 184 -11.96 -33.55 2.29
N VAL A 185 -12.62 -32.43 2.59
CA VAL A 185 -13.65 -32.32 3.64
C VAL A 185 -14.89 -31.59 3.13
N GLN A 186 -16.05 -31.96 3.66
CA GLN A 186 -17.31 -31.27 3.38
C GLN A 186 -17.64 -30.35 4.56
N GLU A 187 -17.42 -29.05 4.37
CA GLU A 187 -17.86 -28.03 5.31
C GLU A 187 -18.79 -27.04 4.59
N THR A 188 -19.93 -26.73 5.21
CA THR A 188 -20.90 -25.78 4.67
C THR A 188 -20.59 -24.35 5.12
N PRO A 189 -20.86 -23.32 4.30
CA PRO A 189 -20.73 -21.93 4.72
C PRO A 189 -21.51 -21.65 6.01
N THR A 190 -20.90 -20.93 6.95
CA THR A 190 -21.59 -20.46 8.17
C THR A 190 -21.96 -18.99 8.00
N SER A 191 -23.17 -18.63 8.45
CA SER A 191 -23.58 -17.23 8.53
C SER A 191 -22.85 -16.56 9.68
N VAL A 192 -22.13 -15.47 9.41
CA VAL A 192 -21.38 -14.73 10.42
C VAL A 192 -21.85 -13.28 10.42
N VAL A 193 -22.09 -12.74 11.61
CA VAL A 193 -22.32 -11.31 11.82
C VAL A 193 -20.95 -10.69 12.12
N ASP A 194 -20.51 -9.76 11.28
CA ASP A 194 -19.25 -9.05 11.46
C ASP A 194 -19.29 -8.10 12.67
N GLU A 195 -18.13 -7.62 13.14
CA GLU A 195 -18.00 -6.70 14.30
C GLU A 195 -18.82 -5.40 14.15
N PHE A 196 -19.21 -5.07 12.92
CA PHE A 196 -20.01 -3.89 12.56
C PHE A 196 -21.50 -4.21 12.31
N GLY A 197 -21.98 -5.39 12.71
CA GLY A 197 -23.39 -5.79 12.59
C GLY A 197 -23.83 -6.14 11.16
N VAL A 198 -22.88 -6.31 10.23
CA VAL A 198 -23.15 -6.68 8.84
C VAL A 198 -23.24 -8.20 8.71
N ASN A 199 -24.35 -8.70 8.17
CA ASN A 199 -24.51 -10.10 7.82
C ASN A 199 -23.65 -10.45 6.60
N GLY A 200 -22.72 -11.39 6.76
CA GLY A 200 -21.95 -11.99 5.66
C GLY A 200 -21.92 -13.50 5.76
N LYS A 201 -21.65 -14.17 4.64
CA LYS A 201 -21.36 -15.61 4.63
C LYS A 201 -19.86 -15.81 4.72
N GLU A 202 -19.40 -16.72 5.58
CA GLU A 202 -18.01 -17.15 5.62
C GLU A 202 -17.91 -18.62 5.19
N LEU A 203 -16.85 -18.91 4.43
CA LEU A 203 -16.52 -20.26 3.99
C LEU A 203 -15.05 -20.54 4.28
N LEU A 204 -14.78 -21.51 5.15
CA LEU A 204 -13.46 -22.10 5.29
C LEU A 204 -13.16 -22.90 4.02
N THR A 205 -12.21 -22.45 3.22
CA THR A 205 -11.85 -23.12 1.97
C THR A 205 -10.82 -24.21 2.21
N SER A 206 -9.89 -23.97 3.13
CA SER A 206 -8.86 -24.95 3.47
C SER A 206 -8.20 -24.62 4.80
N PHE A 207 -7.54 -25.61 5.41
CA PHE A 207 -6.66 -25.38 6.54
C PHE A 207 -5.49 -26.36 6.58
N PHE A 208 -4.38 -25.90 7.14
CA PHE A 208 -3.17 -26.68 7.38
C PHE A 208 -3.16 -27.21 8.81
N GLU A 209 -3.07 -28.53 8.92
CA GLU A 209 -2.82 -29.26 10.16
C GLU A 209 -1.35 -29.69 10.17
N PRO A 210 -0.54 -29.15 11.09
CA PRO A 210 0.85 -29.55 11.24
C PRO A 210 0.98 -31.06 11.50
N PRO A 211 2.03 -31.72 10.98
CA PRO A 211 3.20 -31.13 10.32
C PRO A 211 3.08 -31.01 8.79
N CYS A 212 2.05 -31.58 8.15
CA CYS A 212 2.02 -31.63 6.68
C CYS A 212 0.65 -31.87 6.03
N THR A 213 -0.44 -31.90 6.79
CA THR A 213 -1.76 -32.24 6.21
C THR A 213 -2.48 -30.96 5.84
N VAL A 214 -2.99 -30.86 4.61
CA VAL A 214 -3.87 -29.78 4.17
C VAL A 214 -5.26 -30.37 3.94
N TYR A 215 -6.25 -29.85 4.66
CA TYR A 215 -7.65 -30.16 4.42
C TYR A 215 -8.22 -29.12 3.45
N LEU A 216 -8.83 -29.60 2.39
CA LEU A 216 -9.43 -28.81 1.31
C LEU A 216 -10.93 -29.02 1.32
N ASN A 217 -11.71 -27.95 1.34
CA ASN A 217 -13.16 -28.04 1.21
C ASN A 217 -13.53 -28.52 -0.20
N GLU A 218 -14.43 -29.50 -0.30
CA GLU A 218 -14.87 -30.06 -1.59
C GLU A 218 -15.44 -29.02 -2.55
N ILE A 219 -15.97 -27.91 -2.04
CA ILE A 219 -16.43 -26.78 -2.85
C ILE A 219 -15.33 -26.25 -3.78
N LEU A 220 -14.05 -26.36 -3.39
CA LEU A 220 -12.90 -25.92 -4.20
C LEU A 220 -12.78 -26.67 -5.53
N LYS A 221 -13.36 -27.87 -5.66
CA LYS A 221 -13.42 -28.61 -6.92
C LYS A 221 -14.17 -27.82 -8.01
N GLN A 222 -15.12 -26.97 -7.63
CA GLN A 222 -15.88 -26.10 -8.53
C GLN A 222 -15.17 -24.77 -8.82
N TYR A 223 -14.14 -24.42 -8.04
CA TYR A 223 -13.42 -23.15 -8.12
C TYR A 223 -11.91 -23.37 -8.32
N PRO A 224 -11.48 -23.86 -9.51
CA PRO A 224 -10.09 -24.26 -9.76
C PRO A 224 -9.08 -23.13 -9.55
N THR A 225 -9.43 -21.88 -9.87
CA THR A 225 -8.55 -20.73 -9.63
C THR A 225 -8.32 -20.45 -8.16
N ARG A 226 -9.31 -20.75 -7.30
CA ARG A 226 -9.19 -20.61 -5.84
C ARG A 226 -8.40 -21.78 -5.27
N LEU A 227 -8.68 -23.00 -5.71
CA LEU A 227 -7.92 -24.19 -5.32
C LEU A 227 -6.42 -24.02 -5.59
N LYS A 228 -6.04 -23.51 -6.77
CA LYS A 228 -4.64 -23.20 -7.09
C LYS A 228 -4.03 -22.17 -6.14
N TYR A 229 -4.79 -21.15 -5.77
CA TYR A 229 -4.32 -20.15 -4.81
C TYR A 229 -4.10 -20.75 -3.42
N ASP A 230 -5.05 -21.53 -2.90
CA ASP A 230 -4.95 -22.14 -1.57
C ASP A 230 -3.76 -23.11 -1.51
N LEU A 231 -3.58 -23.96 -2.53
CA LEU A 231 -2.41 -24.83 -2.67
C LEU A 231 -1.10 -24.04 -2.71
N ALA A 232 -1.05 -22.95 -3.50
CA ALA A 232 0.14 -22.11 -3.63
C ALA A 232 0.53 -21.43 -2.31
N VAL A 233 -0.45 -21.03 -1.48
CA VAL A 233 -0.20 -20.47 -0.15
C VAL A 233 0.44 -21.51 0.77
N TYR A 234 -0.08 -22.75 0.80
CA TYR A 234 0.51 -23.80 1.65
C TYR A 234 1.87 -24.27 1.17
N ILE A 235 2.11 -24.34 -0.14
CA ILE A 235 3.45 -24.59 -0.69
C ILE A 235 4.40 -23.50 -0.21
N GLY A 236 4.00 -22.22 -0.32
CA GLY A 236 4.77 -21.09 0.20
C GLY A 236 5.06 -21.20 1.69
N HIS A 237 4.05 -21.55 2.49
CA HIS A 237 4.22 -21.77 3.92
C HIS A 237 5.27 -22.85 4.22
N CYS A 238 5.19 -24.00 3.54
CA CYS A 238 6.17 -25.08 3.72
C CYS A 238 7.58 -24.72 3.27
N VAL A 239 7.71 -23.97 2.18
CA VAL A 239 9.01 -23.56 1.63
C VAL A 239 9.67 -22.48 2.50
N LEU A 240 8.88 -21.57 3.07
CA LEU A 240 9.40 -20.39 3.77
C LEU A 240 9.50 -20.55 5.30
N HIS A 241 8.65 -21.38 5.94
CA HIS A 241 8.42 -21.29 7.39
C HIS A 241 8.64 -22.58 8.21
N ASN A 242 9.27 -23.61 7.63
CA ASN A 242 9.37 -24.96 8.19
C ASN A 242 7.99 -25.61 8.46
N LYS A 243 7.94 -26.95 8.34
CA LYS A 243 6.71 -27.74 8.46
C LYS A 243 6.11 -27.81 9.86
N GLU A 244 6.85 -27.36 10.87
CA GLU A 244 6.46 -27.36 12.28
C GLU A 244 5.70 -26.08 12.70
N GLY A 245 5.11 -25.38 11.73
CA GLY A 245 4.32 -24.17 11.95
C GLY A 245 3.01 -24.41 12.70
N LEU A 246 2.40 -23.33 13.14
CA LEU A 246 1.05 -23.32 13.72
C LEU A 246 -0.02 -23.52 12.63
N LYS A 247 -1.25 -23.92 13.03
CA LYS A 247 -2.40 -24.04 12.14
C LYS A 247 -2.58 -22.77 11.30
N SER A 248 -2.75 -22.93 9.99
CA SER A 248 -3.05 -21.84 9.04
C SER A 248 -4.30 -22.19 8.25
N SER A 249 -5.38 -21.43 8.44
CA SER A 249 -6.64 -21.59 7.72
C SER A 249 -6.75 -20.58 6.58
N LEU A 250 -7.56 -20.83 5.55
CA LEU A 250 -7.89 -19.87 4.51
C LEU A 250 -9.41 -19.82 4.35
N SER A 251 -9.98 -18.62 4.37
CA SER A 251 -11.42 -18.42 4.22
C SER A 251 -11.79 -17.41 3.13
N VAL A 252 -13.06 -17.43 2.74
CA VAL A 252 -13.70 -16.48 1.81
C VAL A 252 -14.92 -15.88 2.50
N GLY A 253 -15.20 -14.59 2.24
CA GLY A 253 -16.32 -13.86 2.82
C GLY A 253 -15.94 -12.70 3.74
N SER A 254 -16.97 -12.10 4.35
CA SER A 254 -16.86 -10.98 5.29
C SER A 254 -16.40 -11.51 6.66
N HIS A 255 -15.23 -11.03 7.09
CA HIS A 255 -14.40 -11.54 8.21
C HIS A 255 -15.06 -12.42 9.28
N ARG A 256 -14.42 -13.57 9.52
CA ARG A 256 -13.37 -13.60 10.55
C ARG A 256 -12.01 -13.27 9.95
N VAL A 257 -11.21 -12.49 10.67
CA VAL A 257 -9.78 -12.42 10.42
C VAL A 257 -9.17 -13.69 11.02
N PHE A 258 -9.27 -14.82 10.32
CA PHE A 258 -8.65 -16.13 10.64
C PHE A 258 -8.77 -16.58 12.12
N ASP A 259 -9.75 -17.46 12.34
CA ASP A 259 -10.01 -18.34 13.48
C ASP A 259 -10.05 -17.83 14.93
N ASN A 260 -11.25 -18.02 15.49
CA ASN A 260 -11.50 -18.22 16.91
C ASN A 260 -10.99 -19.61 17.33
N GLU A 261 -9.73 -19.69 17.74
CA GLU A 261 -9.28 -20.67 18.75
C GLU A 261 -8.23 -20.04 19.69
N VAL A 262 -8.49 -18.82 20.17
CA VAL A 262 -7.97 -18.39 21.47
C VAL A 262 -9.02 -17.51 22.14
N HIS A 263 -9.79 -18.10 23.05
CA HIS A 263 -10.41 -17.33 24.12
C HIS A 263 -9.30 -16.71 24.98
N HIS A 264 -8.81 -15.54 24.57
CA HIS A 264 -8.21 -14.59 25.49
C HIS A 264 -8.71 -13.22 25.09
N THR A 265 -9.60 -12.68 25.93
CA THR A 265 -9.90 -11.26 26.10
C THR A 265 -8.66 -10.48 26.57
N ASP A 266 -7.48 -10.83 26.07
CA ASP A 266 -6.25 -10.14 26.38
C ASP A 266 -6.06 -9.12 25.28
N SER A 267 -6.40 -7.86 25.59
CA SER A 267 -6.03 -6.68 24.81
C SER A 267 -4.51 -6.45 24.74
N ALA A 268 -3.70 -7.41 25.22
CA ALA A 268 -2.26 -7.38 25.18
C ALA A 268 -1.77 -7.74 23.77
N LEU A 269 -0.97 -6.84 23.20
CA LEU A 269 -0.29 -7.04 21.92
C LEU A 269 0.64 -8.27 22.01
N ASN A 270 0.22 -9.39 21.40
CA ASN A 270 1.02 -10.61 21.36
C ASN A 270 1.97 -10.58 20.15
N ALA A 271 3.29 -10.68 20.39
CA ALA A 271 4.29 -10.75 19.33
C ALA A 271 4.04 -11.93 18.36
N GLN A 272 3.39 -12.98 18.86
CA GLN A 272 3.01 -14.15 18.08
C GLN A 272 2.02 -13.77 16.97
N ASP A 273 0.99 -12.95 17.25
CA ASP A 273 -0.01 -12.52 16.25
C ASP A 273 0.62 -11.73 15.11
N ILE A 274 1.61 -10.88 15.44
CA ILE A 274 2.37 -10.11 14.45
C ILE A 274 3.17 -11.06 13.56
N LEU A 275 3.86 -12.05 14.15
CA LEU A 275 4.62 -13.05 13.42
C LEU A 275 3.72 -13.90 12.51
N HIS A 276 2.53 -14.28 12.97
CA HIS A 276 1.55 -14.99 12.16
C HIS A 276 1.08 -14.16 10.97
N ALA A 277 0.67 -12.91 11.18
CA ALA A 277 0.25 -12.04 10.11
C ALA A 277 1.38 -11.82 9.07
N TRP A 278 2.64 -11.74 9.54
CA TRP A 278 3.80 -11.64 8.66
C TRP A 278 4.00 -12.90 7.81
N ARG A 279 3.93 -14.09 8.41
CA ARG A 279 4.03 -15.38 7.69
C ARG A 279 2.90 -15.58 6.69
N ASP A 280 1.67 -15.19 7.05
CA ASP A 280 0.51 -15.21 6.14
C ASP A 280 0.77 -14.30 4.93
N PHE A 281 1.34 -13.12 5.16
CA PHE A 281 1.74 -12.21 4.09
C PHE A 281 2.81 -12.81 3.19
N GLU A 282 3.90 -13.37 3.74
CA GLU A 282 4.98 -13.98 2.96
C GLU A 282 4.48 -15.14 2.10
N SER A 283 3.67 -16.02 2.68
CA SER A 283 3.06 -17.17 1.99
C SER A 283 2.08 -16.73 0.89
N SER A 284 1.29 -15.69 1.14
CA SER A 284 0.37 -15.08 0.17
C SER A 284 1.10 -14.39 -0.98
N PHE A 285 2.19 -13.66 -0.69
CA PHE A 285 3.03 -13.05 -1.71
C PHE A 285 3.70 -14.11 -2.58
N PHE A 286 4.28 -15.13 -1.95
CA PHE A 286 4.85 -16.30 -2.62
C PHE A 286 3.83 -16.96 -3.54
N ALA A 287 2.59 -17.19 -3.09
CA ALA A 287 1.54 -17.79 -3.89
C ALA A 287 1.24 -16.98 -5.17
N GLY A 288 1.20 -15.65 -5.05
CA GLY A 288 1.07 -14.76 -6.20
C GLY A 288 2.25 -14.86 -7.17
N ALA A 289 3.47 -14.92 -6.65
CA ALA A 289 4.69 -15.07 -7.47
C ALA A 289 4.79 -16.46 -8.14
N LEU A 290 4.32 -17.52 -7.47
CA LEU A 290 4.32 -18.89 -7.99
C LEU A 290 3.31 -19.02 -9.15
N LEU A 291 2.08 -18.55 -8.94
CA LEU A 291 1.02 -18.62 -9.95
C LEU A 291 1.20 -17.62 -11.09
N CYS A 292 1.90 -16.52 -10.84
CA CYS A 292 2.15 -15.47 -11.82
C CYS A 292 3.63 -15.02 -11.74
N PRO A 293 4.57 -15.85 -12.25
CA PRO A 293 6.00 -15.56 -12.21
C PRO A 293 6.33 -14.24 -12.92
N ARG A 294 7.30 -13.47 -12.40
CA ARG A 294 7.48 -12.05 -12.73
C ARG A 294 7.63 -11.82 -14.23
N VAL A 295 8.56 -12.53 -14.89
CA VAL A 295 8.86 -12.33 -16.31
C VAL A 295 7.74 -12.87 -17.22
N PRO A 296 7.30 -14.14 -17.11
CA PRO A 296 6.20 -14.67 -17.92
C PRO A 296 4.90 -13.88 -17.79
N PHE A 297 4.51 -13.53 -16.56
CA PHE A 297 3.27 -12.80 -16.33
C PHE A 297 3.35 -11.36 -16.84
N ARG A 298 4.50 -10.69 -16.70
CA ARG A 298 4.71 -9.39 -17.34
C ARG A 298 4.59 -9.46 -18.86
N GLN A 299 5.19 -10.46 -19.51
CA GLN A 299 5.07 -10.63 -20.96
C GLN A 299 3.61 -10.87 -21.39
N LEU A 300 2.85 -11.62 -20.60
CA LEU A 300 1.41 -11.80 -20.83
C LEU A 300 0.67 -10.46 -20.72
N LEU A 301 0.91 -9.68 -19.66
CA LEU A 301 0.29 -8.37 -19.48
C LEU A 301 0.66 -7.40 -20.61
N ASP A 302 1.94 -7.35 -21.01
CA ASP A 302 2.41 -6.49 -22.09
C ASP A 302 1.75 -6.87 -23.44
N ARG A 303 1.53 -8.15 -23.73
CA ARG A 303 0.83 -8.60 -24.95
C ARG A 303 -0.66 -8.24 -24.97
N HIS A 304 -1.29 -8.13 -23.81
CA HIS A 304 -2.73 -7.87 -23.66
C HIS A 304 -3.05 -6.45 -23.15
N GLY A 305 -2.06 -5.55 -23.12
CA GLY A 305 -2.24 -4.15 -22.71
C GLY A 305 -2.76 -3.98 -21.28
N TYR A 306 -2.32 -4.85 -20.35
CA TYR A 306 -2.70 -4.86 -18.94
C TYR A 306 -4.22 -4.98 -18.67
N GLU A 307 -4.98 -5.55 -19.60
CA GLU A 307 -6.40 -5.86 -19.42
C GLU A 307 -6.62 -6.95 -18.35
N ILE A 308 -7.64 -6.79 -17.50
CA ILE A 308 -7.95 -7.75 -16.41
C ILE A 308 -8.18 -9.16 -16.97
N GLU A 309 -8.79 -9.28 -18.15
CA GLU A 309 -9.09 -10.53 -18.85
C GLU A 309 -7.88 -11.46 -19.04
N ALA A 310 -6.66 -10.93 -19.00
CA ALA A 310 -5.42 -11.74 -19.00
C ALA A 310 -5.39 -12.78 -17.85
N HIS A 311 -6.15 -12.57 -16.78
CA HIS A 311 -6.30 -13.53 -15.68
C HIS A 311 -6.82 -14.90 -16.17
N LYS A 312 -7.66 -14.93 -17.21
CA LYS A 312 -8.23 -16.16 -17.78
C LYS A 312 -7.15 -17.00 -18.45
N ILE A 313 -6.23 -16.35 -19.18
CA ILE A 313 -5.10 -16.98 -19.86
C ILE A 313 -4.07 -17.48 -18.83
N ALA A 314 -3.80 -16.68 -17.80
CA ALA A 314 -2.98 -17.09 -16.65
C ALA A 314 -3.65 -18.22 -15.82
N GLY A 315 -4.96 -18.43 -15.99
CA GLY A 315 -5.72 -19.39 -15.22
C GLY A 315 -5.82 -19.05 -13.74
N VAL A 316 -5.80 -17.77 -13.36
CA VAL A 316 -5.88 -17.33 -11.96
C VAL A 316 -7.14 -16.51 -11.72
N SER A 317 -7.48 -16.25 -10.46
CA SER A 317 -8.58 -15.33 -10.16
C SER A 317 -8.19 -13.89 -10.55
N PRO A 318 -9.16 -13.04 -10.93
CA PRO A 318 -8.90 -11.62 -11.18
C PRO A 318 -8.19 -10.93 -10.01
N SER A 319 -8.50 -11.32 -8.76
CA SER A 319 -7.87 -10.78 -7.56
C SER A 319 -6.36 -11.04 -7.52
N VAL A 320 -5.93 -12.26 -7.86
CA VAL A 320 -4.51 -12.62 -7.93
C VAL A 320 -3.82 -11.84 -9.06
N ALA A 321 -4.42 -11.82 -10.25
CA ALA A 321 -3.86 -11.10 -11.40
C ALA A 321 -3.69 -9.60 -11.11
N MET A 322 -4.74 -8.94 -10.60
CA MET A 322 -4.72 -7.51 -10.31
C MET A 322 -3.75 -7.13 -9.18
N ARG A 323 -3.66 -7.93 -8.11
CA ARG A 323 -2.63 -7.72 -7.07
C ARG A 323 -1.24 -7.86 -7.67
N ARG A 324 -1.04 -8.86 -8.54
CA ARG A 324 0.25 -9.13 -9.16
C ARG A 324 0.68 -8.03 -10.16
N MET A 325 -0.26 -7.41 -10.88
CA MET A 325 0.01 -6.26 -11.75
C MET A 325 0.77 -5.15 -11.00
N THR A 326 0.46 -4.92 -9.71
CA THR A 326 1.06 -3.85 -8.89
C THR A 326 2.57 -3.99 -8.65
N VAL A 327 3.16 -5.16 -8.91
CA VAL A 327 4.57 -5.47 -8.62
C VAL A 327 5.35 -5.92 -9.87
N VAL A 328 4.69 -6.50 -10.87
CA VAL A 328 5.35 -6.92 -12.12
C VAL A 328 5.38 -5.82 -13.18
N SER A 329 4.47 -4.85 -13.10
CA SER A 329 4.46 -3.70 -14.01
C SER A 329 5.76 -2.90 -13.89
N PRO A 330 6.34 -2.40 -14.99
CA PRO A 330 7.47 -1.48 -14.94
C PRO A 330 7.09 -0.12 -14.36
N TYR A 331 5.80 0.23 -14.37
CA TYR A 331 5.30 1.46 -13.77
C TYR A 331 5.00 1.20 -12.28
N PRO A 332 5.57 1.96 -11.33
CA PRO A 332 5.44 1.64 -9.89
C PRO A 332 4.22 2.27 -9.22
N HIS A 333 3.55 3.23 -9.86
CA HIS A 333 2.51 4.04 -9.22
C HIS A 333 1.12 3.40 -9.31
N TRP A 334 0.99 2.19 -8.74
CA TRP A 334 -0.26 1.44 -8.68
C TRP A 334 -0.94 1.50 -7.31
N HIS A 335 -2.23 1.24 -7.30
CA HIS A 335 -3.01 0.87 -6.13
C HIS A 335 -3.95 -0.30 -6.45
N TYR A 336 -4.35 -1.04 -5.42
CA TYR A 336 -5.28 -2.14 -5.51
C TYR A 336 -6.22 -2.15 -4.30
N PHE A 337 -7.51 -2.37 -4.55
CA PHE A 337 -8.56 -2.49 -3.54
C PHE A 337 -9.41 -3.75 -3.79
N ASP A 338 -9.71 -4.47 -2.71
CA ASP A 338 -10.66 -5.59 -2.66
C ASP A 338 -11.76 -5.22 -1.67
N ALA A 339 -12.92 -4.81 -2.20
CA ALA A 339 -13.99 -4.20 -1.41
C ALA A 339 -15.24 -5.09 -1.35
N TYR A 340 -15.79 -5.24 -0.15
CA TYR A 340 -17.05 -5.95 0.11
C TYR A 340 -18.15 -4.95 0.47
N ALA A 341 -19.37 -5.25 0.06
CA ALA A 341 -20.54 -4.49 0.48
C ALA A 341 -20.99 -4.88 1.90
N PRO A 342 -21.46 -3.94 2.73
CA PRO A 342 -21.27 -2.48 2.63
C PRO A 342 -19.96 -2.05 3.30
N GLY A 343 -19.15 -1.25 2.60
CA GLY A 343 -18.17 -0.39 3.29
C GLY A 343 -16.87 -1.06 3.77
N LYS A 344 -16.52 -2.28 3.33
CA LYS A 344 -15.35 -3.00 3.88
C LYS A 344 -14.24 -3.20 2.85
N LEU A 345 -12.99 -2.89 3.21
CA LEU A 345 -11.81 -3.15 2.38
C LEU A 345 -11.02 -4.35 2.94
N LYS A 346 -11.13 -5.51 2.29
CA LYS A 346 -10.46 -6.74 2.69
C LYS A 346 -8.96 -6.69 2.42
N ALA A 347 -8.55 -6.14 1.28
CA ALA A 347 -7.14 -6.01 0.91
C ALA A 347 -6.90 -4.66 0.24
N VAL A 348 -5.78 -4.03 0.59
CA VAL A 348 -5.42 -2.69 0.11
C VAL A 348 -3.92 -2.61 -0.13
N TYR A 349 -3.54 -2.08 -1.29
CA TYR A 349 -2.17 -1.68 -1.60
C TYR A 349 -2.16 -0.29 -2.24
N ARG A 350 -1.19 0.56 -1.88
CA ARG A 350 -1.09 1.97 -2.32
C ARG A 350 0.35 2.36 -2.68
N GLY A 351 0.92 1.72 -3.70
CA GLY A 351 2.24 2.08 -4.24
C GLY A 351 2.33 3.52 -4.75
N ASN A 352 1.21 4.11 -5.16
CA ASN A 352 1.11 5.52 -5.58
C ASN A 352 0.79 6.52 -4.46
N GLY A 353 0.47 6.06 -3.24
CA GLY A 353 0.10 6.95 -2.14
C GLY A 353 -1.29 7.56 -2.18
N ILE A 354 -2.19 7.02 -3.00
CA ILE A 354 -3.58 7.44 -2.99
C ILE A 354 -4.15 7.34 -1.55
N PRO A 355 -4.80 8.37 -0.99
CA PRO A 355 -5.41 8.25 0.33
C PRO A 355 -6.50 7.18 0.31
N LEU A 356 -6.76 6.54 1.45
CA LEU A 356 -7.83 5.57 1.53
C LEU A 356 -9.20 6.26 1.42
N PRO A 357 -10.18 5.63 0.73
CA PRO A 357 -11.53 6.15 0.70
C PRO A 357 -12.24 6.08 2.06
N TRP A 358 -11.78 5.20 2.96
CA TRP A 358 -12.13 5.17 4.38
C TRP A 358 -11.04 4.47 5.22
N GLY A 359 -11.05 4.67 6.54
CA GLY A 359 -10.17 3.90 7.44
C GLY A 359 -10.61 2.44 7.50
N ASN A 360 -9.70 1.47 7.34
CA ASN A 360 -10.05 0.04 7.42
C ASN A 360 -10.55 -0.43 8.80
N MET A 361 -10.54 0.45 9.81
CA MET A 361 -10.71 0.12 11.22
C MET A 361 -11.96 0.73 11.84
N THR A 362 -12.58 1.71 11.16
CA THR A 362 -13.81 2.37 11.61
C THR A 362 -14.70 2.67 10.41
N GLN A 363 -16.00 2.46 10.56
CA GLN A 363 -16.98 2.85 9.57
C GLN A 363 -16.89 4.36 9.34
N VAL A 364 -16.68 4.78 8.10
CA VAL A 364 -16.63 6.21 7.76
C VAL A 364 -18.04 6.71 7.50
N ASN A 365 -18.41 7.79 8.21
CA ASN A 365 -19.75 8.37 8.14
C ASN A 365 -20.06 8.98 6.76
N ASP A 366 -19.05 9.51 6.05
CA ASP A 366 -19.21 10.24 4.78
C ASP A 366 -18.30 9.72 3.64
N PRO A 367 -18.49 8.47 3.16
CA PRO A 367 -17.65 7.88 2.13
C PRO A 367 -18.02 8.45 0.75
N CYS A 368 -17.04 8.99 0.01
CA CYS A 368 -17.30 9.57 -1.31
C CYS A 368 -17.81 8.52 -2.31
N HIS A 369 -19.11 8.54 -2.64
CA HIS A 369 -19.73 7.54 -3.53
C HIS A 369 -19.26 7.58 -5.00
N HIS A 370 -18.43 8.56 -5.37
CA HIS A 370 -17.92 8.71 -6.74
C HIS A 370 -16.66 7.89 -7.05
N TRP A 371 -16.06 7.25 -6.04
CA TRP A 371 -14.98 6.30 -6.28
C TRP A 371 -15.48 5.15 -7.15
N ALA A 372 -14.66 4.74 -8.12
CA ALA A 372 -15.01 3.68 -9.07
C ALA A 372 -15.42 2.37 -8.38
N VAL A 373 -14.82 2.07 -7.22
CA VAL A 373 -15.12 0.90 -6.40
C VAL A 373 -16.54 0.94 -5.86
N PHE A 374 -16.99 2.08 -5.33
CA PHE A 374 -18.30 2.19 -4.68
C PHE A 374 -19.44 2.27 -5.68
N ARG A 375 -19.22 2.95 -6.80
CA ARG A 375 -20.19 2.95 -7.89
C ARG A 375 -20.49 1.55 -8.38
N ARG A 376 -19.48 0.69 -8.46
CA ARG A 376 -19.69 -0.71 -8.85
C ARG A 376 -20.32 -1.54 -7.73
N LEU A 377 -20.10 -1.21 -6.46
CA LEU A 377 -20.82 -1.85 -5.34
C LEU A 377 -22.30 -1.45 -5.33
N SER A 378 -22.64 -0.21 -5.67
CA SER A 378 -24.04 0.27 -5.71
C SER A 378 -24.77 -0.11 -7.00
N GLU A 379 -24.08 -0.06 -8.15
CA GLU A 379 -24.59 -0.43 -9.47
C GLU A 379 -23.73 -1.54 -10.07
N SER A 380 -24.07 -2.79 -9.76
CA SER A 380 -23.42 -3.94 -10.38
C SER A 380 -23.67 -3.94 -11.90
N LYS A 381 -22.59 -4.00 -12.69
CA LYS A 381 -22.65 -4.04 -14.15
C LYS A 381 -21.79 -5.19 -14.67
N ALA A 382 -22.21 -5.82 -15.76
CA ALA A 382 -21.43 -6.83 -16.43
C ALA A 382 -20.12 -6.24 -16.99
N GLY A 383 -19.03 -7.00 -16.89
CA GLY A 383 -17.71 -6.59 -17.37
C GLY A 383 -17.02 -5.54 -16.50
N SER A 384 -15.84 -5.11 -16.92
CA SER A 384 -15.04 -4.12 -16.20
C SER A 384 -15.42 -2.67 -16.53
N SER A 385 -15.08 -1.73 -15.64
CA SER A 385 -15.22 -0.28 -15.85
C SER A 385 -13.88 0.38 -15.70
N ALA A 386 -13.45 1.11 -16.73
CA ALA A 386 -12.42 2.13 -16.56
C ALA A 386 -13.05 3.46 -16.13
N GLN A 387 -12.38 4.21 -15.24
CA GLN A 387 -12.80 5.55 -14.81
C GLN A 387 -11.57 6.46 -14.64
N ILE A 388 -11.62 7.65 -15.24
CA ILE A 388 -10.67 8.73 -14.97
C ILE A 388 -11.19 9.54 -13.79
N SER A 389 -10.36 9.66 -12.75
CA SER A 389 -10.72 10.33 -11.50
C SER A 389 -9.69 11.39 -11.13
N ILE A 390 -10.14 12.49 -10.54
CA ILE A 390 -9.29 13.55 -10.01
C ILE A 390 -9.44 13.60 -8.49
N LEU A 391 -8.33 13.57 -7.78
CA LEU A 391 -8.29 13.60 -6.32
C LEU A 391 -7.20 14.56 -5.86
N ASN A 392 -7.53 15.41 -4.89
CA ASN A 392 -6.55 16.28 -4.25
C ASN A 392 -5.78 15.49 -3.19
N VAL A 393 -4.46 15.50 -3.28
CA VAL A 393 -3.53 14.95 -2.30
C VAL A 393 -2.59 16.08 -1.91
N ASP A 394 -2.51 16.40 -0.62
CA ASP A 394 -1.70 17.51 -0.10
C ASP A 394 -1.94 18.86 -0.81
N ASN A 395 -3.22 19.17 -1.09
CA ASN A 395 -3.68 20.35 -1.86
C ASN A 395 -3.26 20.38 -3.35
N GLU A 396 -2.71 19.30 -3.89
CA GLU A 396 -2.39 19.17 -5.31
C GLU A 396 -3.31 18.15 -6.00
N PRO A 397 -3.95 18.52 -7.14
CA PRO A 397 -4.78 17.58 -7.88
C PRO A 397 -3.92 16.56 -8.62
N ARG A 398 -4.31 15.29 -8.52
CA ARG A 398 -3.72 14.17 -9.24
C ARG A 398 -4.77 13.46 -10.09
N ILE A 399 -4.35 13.01 -11.27
CA ILE A 399 -5.20 12.25 -12.20
C ILE A 399 -4.94 10.77 -11.99
N TYR A 400 -6.00 10.03 -11.67
CA TYR A 400 -5.97 8.58 -11.55
C TYR A 400 -6.79 7.94 -12.66
N CYS A 401 -6.35 6.78 -13.10
CA CYS A 401 -7.17 5.85 -13.87
C CYS A 401 -7.40 4.60 -13.03
N CYS A 402 -8.64 4.15 -12.92
CA CYS A 402 -9.01 2.94 -12.17
C CYS A 402 -9.80 1.99 -13.08
N GLU A 403 -9.53 0.69 -12.98
CA GLU A 403 -10.35 -0.37 -13.56
C GLU A 403 -10.98 -1.22 -12.44
N SER A 404 -12.31 -1.32 -12.47
CA SER A 404 -13.11 -2.05 -11.49
C SER A 404 -13.86 -3.22 -12.12
N VAL A 405 -13.97 -4.35 -11.41
CA VAL A 405 -14.76 -5.51 -11.81
C VAL A 405 -15.59 -6.04 -10.65
N ASN A 406 -16.87 -6.32 -10.93
CA ASN A 406 -17.79 -6.97 -9.99
C ASN A 406 -17.53 -8.48 -9.94
N MET A 407 -17.59 -9.06 -8.75
CA MET A 407 -17.40 -10.49 -8.56
C MET A 407 -18.23 -10.98 -7.37
N THR A 408 -18.72 -12.21 -7.47
CA THR A 408 -19.29 -12.93 -6.33
C THR A 408 -18.27 -13.98 -5.90
N ASP A 409 -18.00 -14.05 -4.59
CA ASP A 409 -17.05 -15.00 -4.04
C ASP A 409 -17.69 -16.40 -3.84
N PRO A 410 -16.89 -17.47 -3.62
CA PRO A 410 -17.43 -18.81 -3.38
C PRO A 410 -18.40 -18.96 -2.19
N ALA A 411 -18.39 -18.01 -1.25
CA ALA A 411 -19.36 -17.97 -0.15
C ALA A 411 -20.67 -17.27 -0.54
N GLY A 412 -20.75 -16.70 -1.75
CA GLY A 412 -21.91 -16.01 -2.28
C GLY A 412 -21.99 -14.54 -1.91
N ASN A 413 -20.87 -13.92 -1.48
CA ASN A 413 -20.84 -12.50 -1.17
C ASN A 413 -20.39 -11.68 -2.39
N ASP A 414 -21.05 -10.54 -2.60
CA ASP A 414 -20.68 -9.60 -3.64
C ASP A 414 -19.51 -8.72 -3.21
N ARG A 415 -18.57 -8.54 -4.14
CA ARG A 415 -17.39 -7.71 -3.96
C ARG A 415 -16.98 -7.03 -5.25
N VAL A 416 -16.18 -5.98 -5.12
CA VAL A 416 -15.59 -5.25 -6.23
C VAL A 416 -14.07 -5.24 -6.07
N LEU A 417 -13.40 -5.67 -7.13
CA LEU A 417 -11.96 -5.55 -7.26
C LEU A 417 -11.64 -4.31 -8.07
N CYS A 418 -10.66 -3.53 -7.63
CA CYS A 418 -10.23 -2.33 -8.33
C CYS A 418 -8.72 -2.25 -8.36
N ALA A 419 -8.16 -2.05 -9.54
CA ALA A 419 -6.76 -1.68 -9.74
C ALA A 419 -6.73 -0.27 -10.32
N GLY A 420 -5.75 0.52 -9.93
CA GLY A 420 -5.63 1.86 -10.48
C GLY A 420 -4.20 2.38 -10.45
N ILE A 421 -3.97 3.45 -11.20
CA ILE A 421 -2.67 4.07 -11.38
C ILE A 421 -2.78 5.58 -11.24
N ASP A 422 -1.73 6.21 -10.69
CA ASP A 422 -1.54 7.66 -10.77
C ASP A 422 -0.90 7.99 -12.12
N LEU A 423 -1.49 8.88 -12.93
CA LEU A 423 -0.98 9.25 -14.24
C LEU A 423 0.03 10.41 -14.18
N ASN A 424 0.07 11.19 -13.09
CA ASN A 424 0.90 12.39 -12.99
C ASN A 424 2.40 12.09 -13.23
N PRO A 425 3.02 11.07 -12.59
CA PRO A 425 4.44 10.76 -12.83
C PRO A 425 4.76 10.41 -14.30
N ALA A 426 3.83 9.74 -14.99
CA ALA A 426 4.00 9.41 -16.40
C ALA A 426 3.83 10.63 -17.33
N ILE A 427 2.97 11.60 -16.95
CA ILE A 427 2.83 12.88 -17.66
C ILE A 427 4.10 13.72 -17.49
N GLU A 428 4.65 13.81 -16.27
CA GLU A 428 5.90 14.52 -15.98
C GLU A 428 7.10 13.92 -16.72
N ALA A 429 7.17 12.58 -16.81
CA ALA A 429 8.22 11.90 -17.55
C ALA A 429 8.20 12.21 -19.07
N GLN A 430 7.06 12.67 -19.59
CA GLN A 430 6.90 13.15 -20.97
C GLN A 430 7.25 14.65 -21.12
N GLY A 431 7.75 15.30 -20.07
CA GLY A 431 8.11 16.72 -20.06
C GLY A 431 6.93 17.69 -19.95
N LYS A 432 5.79 17.22 -19.45
CA LYS A 432 4.54 18.01 -19.36
C LYS A 432 4.22 18.36 -17.91
N ASP A 433 3.51 19.47 -17.72
CA ASP A 433 3.02 19.89 -16.39
C ASP A 433 1.75 19.11 -16.02
N ALA A 434 1.95 18.01 -15.28
CA ALA A 434 0.87 17.16 -14.79
C ALA A 434 -0.08 17.91 -13.85
N VAL A 435 0.44 18.82 -13.03
CA VAL A 435 -0.37 19.54 -12.04
C VAL A 435 -1.28 20.55 -12.73
N SER A 436 -0.78 21.28 -13.74
CA SER A 436 -1.62 22.16 -14.56
C SER A 436 -2.71 21.37 -15.28
N LEU A 437 -2.36 20.24 -15.90
CA LEU A 437 -3.32 19.37 -16.59
C LEU A 437 -4.43 18.88 -15.64
N ALA A 438 -4.04 18.44 -14.44
CA ALA A 438 -4.97 17.98 -13.40
C ALA A 438 -5.87 19.11 -12.89
N ARG A 439 -5.33 20.32 -12.69
CA ARG A 439 -6.09 21.51 -12.29
C ARG A 439 -7.12 21.90 -13.34
N ASP A 440 -6.76 21.87 -14.62
CA ASP A 440 -7.67 22.24 -15.71
C ASP A 440 -8.81 21.22 -15.86
N LEU A 441 -8.49 19.92 -15.77
CA LEU A 441 -9.50 18.87 -15.75
C LEU A 441 -10.42 19.00 -14.53
N GLN A 442 -9.86 19.26 -13.35
CA GLN A 442 -10.63 19.46 -12.12
C GLN A 442 -11.60 20.64 -12.25
N LYS A 443 -11.12 21.81 -12.72
CA LYS A 443 -11.96 23.00 -12.91
C LYS A 443 -13.13 22.71 -13.85
N LEU A 444 -12.86 21.99 -14.93
CA LEU A 444 -13.88 21.60 -15.90
C LEU A 444 -14.94 20.71 -15.25
N CYS A 445 -14.54 19.67 -14.50
CA CYS A 445 -15.47 18.80 -13.80
C CYS A 445 -16.26 19.55 -12.72
N VAL A 446 -15.59 20.37 -11.87
CA VAL A 446 -16.26 21.13 -10.79
C VAL A 446 -17.30 22.11 -11.34
N LYS A 447 -17.03 22.75 -12.50
CA LYS A 447 -18.00 23.62 -13.18
C LYS A 447 -19.29 22.88 -13.59
N ASN A 448 -19.18 21.58 -13.87
CA ASN A 448 -20.27 20.71 -14.31
C ASN A 448 -20.77 19.79 -13.17
N GLY A 449 -20.73 20.26 -11.91
CA GLY A 449 -21.24 19.49 -10.77
C GLY A 449 -20.34 18.33 -10.31
N GLY A 450 -19.10 18.28 -10.79
CA GLY A 450 -18.04 17.33 -10.45
C GLY A 450 -17.82 16.18 -11.43
N GLU A 451 -18.45 16.22 -12.61
CA GLU A 451 -18.25 15.28 -13.71
C GLU A 451 -18.26 16.05 -15.05
N SER A 452 -17.37 15.70 -15.97
CA SER A 452 -17.36 16.35 -17.29
C SER A 452 -16.66 15.50 -18.35
N PRO A 453 -17.07 15.61 -19.63
CA PRO A 453 -16.29 15.10 -20.75
C PRO A 453 -14.87 15.67 -20.74
N ILE A 454 -13.90 14.83 -21.11
CA ILE A 454 -12.48 15.21 -21.17
C ILE A 454 -12.23 16.01 -22.45
N SER A 455 -11.62 17.19 -22.32
CA SER A 455 -11.34 18.05 -23.48
C SER A 455 -10.38 17.37 -24.47
N LYS A 456 -10.49 17.70 -25.77
CA LYS A 456 -9.64 17.12 -26.82
C LYS A 456 -8.14 17.28 -26.54
N ASN A 457 -7.74 18.39 -25.93
CA ASN A 457 -6.34 18.65 -25.58
C ASN A 457 -5.86 17.67 -24.50
N ILE A 458 -6.58 17.59 -23.37
CA ILE A 458 -6.26 16.68 -22.26
C ILE A 458 -6.31 15.22 -22.72
N LYS A 459 -7.30 14.86 -23.54
CA LYS A 459 -7.44 13.50 -24.10
C LYS A 459 -6.22 13.11 -24.93
N ARG A 460 -5.69 14.00 -25.77
CA ARG A 460 -4.46 13.75 -26.56
C ARG A 460 -3.27 13.46 -25.65
N GLU A 461 -3.12 14.21 -24.57
CA GLU A 461 -2.04 14.02 -23.60
C GLU A 461 -2.14 12.68 -22.87
N LEU A 462 -3.34 12.31 -22.42
CA LEU A 462 -3.57 11.06 -21.71
C LEU A 462 -3.48 9.83 -22.64
N ILE A 463 -3.84 9.95 -23.93
CA ILE A 463 -3.60 8.89 -24.94
C ILE A 463 -2.10 8.66 -25.12
N SER A 464 -1.28 9.72 -25.17
CA SER A 464 0.18 9.58 -25.26
C SER A 464 0.73 8.79 -24.07
N VAL A 465 0.23 9.07 -22.86
CA VAL A 465 0.59 8.32 -21.65
C VAL A 465 0.11 6.87 -21.73
N ALA A 466 -1.12 6.63 -22.19
CA ALA A 466 -1.68 5.29 -22.31
C ALA A 466 -0.83 4.38 -23.20
N LYS A 467 -0.35 4.90 -24.33
CA LYS A 467 0.51 4.18 -25.27
C LYS A 467 1.89 3.85 -24.69
N ILE A 468 2.50 4.77 -23.94
CA ILE A 468 3.80 4.50 -23.30
C ILE A 468 3.67 3.46 -22.20
N LEU A 469 2.62 3.56 -21.37
CA LEU A 469 2.39 2.60 -20.30
C LEU A 469 1.90 1.25 -20.84
N ASN A 470 1.38 1.22 -22.07
CA ASN A 470 0.73 0.08 -22.70
C ASN A 470 -0.45 -0.44 -21.85
N ILE A 471 -1.26 0.47 -21.32
CA ILE A 471 -2.39 0.16 -20.44
C ILE A 471 -3.69 0.59 -21.13
N ASN A 472 -4.41 -0.39 -21.69
CA ASN A 472 -5.56 -0.17 -22.57
C ASN A 472 -6.77 0.45 -21.86
N TRP A 473 -6.96 0.15 -20.57
CA TRP A 473 -8.06 0.70 -19.79
C TRP A 473 -7.91 2.20 -19.52
N ILE A 474 -6.73 2.80 -19.72
CA ILE A 474 -6.61 4.27 -19.75
C ILE A 474 -7.39 4.83 -20.94
N GLU A 475 -7.18 4.30 -22.15
CA GLU A 475 -7.89 4.77 -23.34
C GLU A 475 -9.40 4.55 -23.20
N ARG A 476 -9.83 3.40 -22.69
CA ARG A 476 -11.26 3.15 -22.41
C ARG A 476 -11.83 4.15 -21.40
N GLY A 477 -11.07 4.51 -20.37
CA GLY A 477 -11.49 5.52 -19.38
C GLY A 477 -11.68 6.90 -20.00
N LEU A 478 -10.93 7.24 -21.06
CA LEU A 478 -11.03 8.51 -21.78
C LEU A 478 -12.26 8.64 -22.69
N GLU A 479 -12.98 7.55 -22.92
CA GLU A 479 -14.29 7.58 -23.60
C GLU A 479 -15.45 7.91 -22.66
N THR A 480 -15.19 7.95 -21.36
CA THR A 480 -16.17 8.33 -20.32
C THR A 480 -15.82 9.68 -19.70
N ASP A 481 -16.80 10.29 -19.03
CA ASP A 481 -16.59 11.54 -18.31
C ASP A 481 -15.62 11.36 -17.13
N ALA A 482 -14.72 12.33 -16.98
CA ALA A 482 -13.84 12.41 -15.84
C ALA A 482 -14.60 12.88 -14.60
N ARG A 483 -14.24 12.32 -13.44
CA ARG A 483 -14.96 12.57 -12.19
C ARG A 483 -14.05 13.08 -11.10
N VAL A 484 -14.53 14.06 -10.33
CA VAL A 484 -13.81 14.48 -9.12
C VAL A 484 -14.27 13.62 -7.94
N ILE A 485 -13.29 13.06 -7.24
CA ILE A 485 -13.47 12.23 -6.03
C ILE A 485 -12.79 12.91 -4.84
N CYS A 486 -13.17 12.51 -3.62
CA CYS A 486 -12.55 13.00 -2.39
C CYS A 486 -12.26 11.85 -1.42
N SER A 487 -11.25 12.01 -0.56
CA SER A 487 -10.91 11.04 0.48
C SER A 487 -11.95 10.98 1.59
N ARG A 488 -12.63 12.10 1.88
CA ARG A 488 -13.72 12.22 2.86
C ARG A 488 -14.73 13.26 2.39
N GLY A 489 -15.98 13.14 2.82
CA GLY A 489 -17.03 14.10 2.48
C GLY A 489 -16.71 15.55 2.88
N ALA A 490 -16.08 15.76 4.03
CA ALA A 490 -15.68 17.08 4.52
C ALA A 490 -14.73 17.85 3.59
N VAL A 491 -13.97 17.16 2.73
CA VAL A 491 -13.04 17.77 1.76
C VAL A 491 -13.54 17.63 0.32
N CYS A 492 -14.86 17.52 0.13
CA CYS A 492 -15.46 17.38 -1.20
C CYS A 492 -15.21 18.64 -2.06
N PRO A 493 -14.49 18.52 -3.19
CA PRO A 493 -14.20 19.67 -4.06
C PRO A 493 -15.34 20.01 -5.04
N ARG A 494 -16.42 19.22 -5.07
CA ARG A 494 -17.56 19.42 -5.98
C ARG A 494 -18.36 20.66 -5.56
N LYS A 495 -18.98 21.32 -6.54
CA LYS A 495 -19.86 22.47 -6.34
C LYS A 495 -21.18 22.23 -7.09
N PRO A 496 -22.31 22.01 -6.40
CA PRO A 496 -22.46 21.88 -4.95
C PRO A 496 -21.71 20.65 -4.38
N SER A 497 -21.44 20.66 -3.07
CA SER A 497 -20.83 19.53 -2.37
C SER A 497 -21.82 18.38 -2.27
N CYS A 498 -21.33 17.13 -2.29
CA CYS A 498 -22.18 15.95 -2.05
C CYS A 498 -22.78 15.90 -0.64
N TYR A 499 -22.18 16.63 0.30
CA TYR A 499 -22.52 16.61 1.73
C TYR A 499 -22.89 17.99 2.26
N SER A 500 -23.05 19.00 1.39
CA SER A 500 -23.66 20.25 1.82
C SER A 500 -25.15 19.98 2.04
N GLU A 501 -25.57 19.95 3.31
CA GLU A 501 -26.98 19.90 3.70
C GLU A 501 -27.78 20.96 2.94
N CYS A 502 -28.95 20.52 2.45
CA CYS A 502 -30.10 21.39 2.26
C CYS A 502 -30.28 22.22 3.53
N LYS A 503 -29.90 23.50 3.49
CA LYS A 503 -30.43 24.47 4.43
C LYS A 503 -31.89 24.69 4.05
N GLU A 504 -32.80 24.03 4.74
CA GLU A 504 -34.09 24.62 5.06
C GLU A 504 -34.06 25.11 6.51
#